data_AF-A0A8J4FXP6-F1
#
_entry.id   AF-A0A8J4FXP6-F1
#
_cell.length_a   1.000
_cell.length_b   1.000
_cell.length_c   1.000
_cell.angle_alpha   90.00
_cell.angle_beta   90.00
_cell.angle_gamma   90.00
#
_symmetry.space_group_name_H-M   'P 1'
#
loop_
_entity.id
_entity.type
_entity.pdbx_description
1 polymer ?
#
loop_
_entity_poly.entity_id
_entity_poly.type
_entity_poly.pdbx_seq_one_letter_code
_entity_poly.pdbx_strand_id
1 'polypeptide(L)'
;MASRVTQPLLWITVLLLAILGYLTSDKVFIKRTNFVDSMGSGFGEASYLDFNDSIGTAWSLAHTVVADADLVLLASPARVSKIQSFSLKNGKHRNCLADAQGIEEPFTERYQPRTSSFQLTSPIWGHVRRASWEWGSGDISREDFEAGMRNKHIIHYKLVGGRLFLNTSCSHHAVQKSTEEIIKFTLYMFPTLPDMEFLFYPGDDCNFGFATIKFNYCRDPTKRGGFALPVFDVWDKSTGPTQMGFYHACLDAQYPPHHRIPRVVWRGASNNPFTVTGADFYMSPRYRLHQLGLEHPDILDAKLTSLRGDFLALPVEVVTALNNTLGNHMTIEDFNRYCGILDVDGNAWAGRFGHSFMHYPTPTIKMETQYATFWDTLFAPGYTHLRFPSHMGTLVALSKKVIVDCISNGAKSHGQEIVARMRKIARAYFDHVGIAEAMAYTLLTYRNLTTWRLDPSLEGFTEVKVPNCCEHVRLPQAVVDAMTMS
;
A
#
# COMPACT_ATOMS: atom_id res chain seq x y z
N MET A 1 -37.07 -10.49 -36.90
CA MET A 1 -37.40 -10.18 -35.49
C MET A 1 -37.46 -11.45 -34.64
N ALA A 2 -36.35 -12.19 -34.54
CA ALA A 2 -36.22 -13.38 -33.70
C ALA A 2 -34.73 -13.64 -33.36
N SER A 3 -34.07 -12.74 -32.62
CA SER A 3 -32.70 -12.98 -32.14
C SER A 3 -32.28 -12.21 -30.88
N ARG A 4 -33.20 -11.57 -30.15
CA ARG A 4 -32.84 -10.75 -28.97
C ARG A 4 -33.25 -11.32 -27.60
N VAL A 5 -33.54 -12.63 -27.50
CA VAL A 5 -33.98 -13.26 -26.24
C VAL A 5 -33.01 -14.34 -25.72
N THR A 6 -31.99 -14.75 -26.49
CA THR A 6 -31.14 -15.90 -26.10
C THR A 6 -29.90 -15.54 -25.27
N GLN A 7 -29.44 -14.28 -25.26
CA GLN A 7 -28.25 -13.88 -24.49
C GLN A 7 -28.43 -13.91 -22.95
N PRO A 8 -29.51 -13.39 -22.36
CA PRO A 8 -29.63 -13.38 -20.89
C PRO A 8 -29.80 -14.79 -20.29
N LEU A 9 -30.44 -15.71 -21.02
CA LEU A 9 -30.58 -17.11 -20.61
C LEU A 9 -29.25 -17.86 -20.58
N LEU A 10 -28.34 -17.56 -21.52
CA LEU A 10 -27.01 -18.16 -21.57
C LEU A 10 -26.17 -17.74 -20.36
N TRP A 11 -26.21 -16.46 -19.99
CA TRP A 11 -25.49 -15.92 -18.82
C TRP A 11 -26.04 -16.46 -17.50
N ILE A 12 -27.36 -16.58 -17.35
CA ILE A 12 -27.98 -17.17 -16.17
C ILE A 12 -27.61 -18.65 -16.05
N THR A 13 -27.55 -19.39 -17.16
CA THR A 13 -27.17 -20.81 -17.16
C THR A 13 -25.70 -21.01 -16.78
N VAL A 14 -24.79 -20.18 -17.30
CA VAL A 14 -23.36 -20.22 -16.93
C VAL A 14 -23.17 -19.88 -15.44
N LEU A 15 -23.90 -18.89 -14.93
CA LEU A 15 -23.83 -18.51 -13.52
C LEU A 15 -24.38 -19.61 -12.61
N LEU A 16 -25.51 -20.22 -12.97
CA LEU A 16 -26.09 -21.34 -12.23
C LEU A 16 -25.20 -22.58 -12.24
N LEU A 17 -24.55 -22.90 -13.37
CA LEU A 17 -23.61 -24.01 -13.47
C LEU A 17 -22.32 -23.75 -12.68
N ALA A 18 -21.84 -22.50 -12.60
CA ALA A 18 -20.70 -22.13 -11.76
C ALA A 18 -21.05 -22.26 -10.26
N ILE A 19 -22.25 -21.82 -9.87
CA ILE A 19 -22.74 -21.94 -8.48
C ILE A 19 -22.96 -23.42 -8.12
N LEU A 20 -23.58 -24.21 -8.99
CA LEU A 20 -23.78 -25.65 -8.78
C LEU A 20 -22.45 -26.41 -8.74
N GLY A 21 -21.52 -26.14 -9.64
CA GLY A 21 -20.19 -26.76 -9.65
C GLY A 21 -19.37 -26.45 -8.39
N TYR A 22 -19.53 -25.24 -7.84
CA TYR A 22 -18.91 -24.82 -6.58
C TYR A 22 -19.56 -25.47 -5.35
N LEU A 23 -20.87 -25.71 -5.40
CA LEU A 23 -21.61 -26.34 -4.29
C LEU A 23 -21.48 -27.87 -4.26
N THR A 24 -21.05 -28.53 -5.35
CA THR A 24 -21.14 -30.00 -5.44
C THR A 24 -19.86 -30.73 -5.85
N SER A 25 -18.66 -30.16 -5.81
CA SER A 25 -17.47 -30.99 -6.10
C SER A 25 -16.19 -30.64 -5.34
N ASP A 26 -15.75 -31.61 -4.54
CA ASP A 26 -14.35 -32.01 -4.51
C ASP A 26 -14.02 -32.64 -5.88
N LYS A 27 -13.37 -31.85 -6.74
CA LYS A 27 -12.73 -32.23 -8.02
C LYS A 27 -13.66 -32.57 -9.19
N VAL A 28 -13.85 -31.62 -10.11
CA VAL A 28 -14.07 -31.92 -11.54
C VAL A 28 -13.30 -30.94 -12.46
N PHE A 29 -12.53 -31.49 -13.39
CA PHE A 29 -11.81 -30.80 -14.47
C PHE A 29 -12.77 -30.54 -15.66
N ILE A 30 -12.89 -29.29 -16.11
CA ILE A 30 -13.59 -28.95 -17.37
C ILE A 30 -12.56 -28.61 -18.45
N LYS A 31 -12.59 -29.39 -19.54
CA LYS A 31 -11.75 -29.23 -20.73
C LYS A 31 -12.35 -28.13 -21.62
N ARG A 32 -11.59 -27.07 -21.91
CA ARG A 32 -12.01 -25.94 -22.78
C ARG A 32 -11.94 -26.31 -24.27
N THR A 33 -12.96 -25.92 -25.02
CA THR A 33 -12.96 -25.79 -26.48
C THR A 33 -12.64 -24.33 -26.88
N ASN A 34 -11.88 -24.17 -27.97
CA ASN A 34 -11.31 -22.91 -28.44
C ASN A 34 -12.36 -21.96 -29.04
N PHE A 35 -12.38 -20.70 -28.59
CA PHE A 35 -13.26 -19.63 -29.07
C PHE A 35 -12.47 -18.33 -29.34
N VAL A 36 -11.31 -18.46 -29.99
CA VAL A 36 -10.48 -17.30 -30.38
C VAL A 36 -10.02 -17.51 -31.81
N ASP A 37 -10.91 -17.22 -32.77
CA ASP A 37 -10.54 -17.08 -34.20
C ASP A 37 -11.53 -16.19 -35.00
N SER A 38 -12.44 -15.45 -34.35
CA SER A 38 -13.49 -14.71 -35.08
C SER A 38 -13.64 -13.23 -34.71
N MET A 39 -12.55 -12.50 -34.46
CA MET A 39 -12.59 -11.03 -34.49
C MET A 39 -11.30 -10.46 -35.09
N GLY A 40 -11.20 -10.59 -36.42
CA GLY A 40 -10.27 -9.84 -37.25
C GLY A 40 -10.91 -8.57 -37.83
N SER A 41 -10.07 -7.54 -37.92
CA SER A 41 -10.16 -6.34 -38.76
C SER A 41 -11.34 -5.37 -38.60
N GLY A 42 -10.99 -4.17 -38.11
CA GLY A 42 -11.60 -2.92 -38.55
C GLY A 42 -12.09 -2.05 -37.41
N PHE A 43 -11.27 -1.09 -36.97
CA PHE A 43 -11.73 0.26 -36.61
C PHE A 43 -10.51 1.19 -36.60
N GLY A 44 -10.54 2.16 -37.53
CA GLY A 44 -9.66 3.32 -37.52
C GLY A 44 -10.12 4.35 -36.48
N GLU A 45 -9.19 5.26 -36.18
CA GLU A 45 -9.31 6.50 -35.42
C GLU A 45 -10.64 6.77 -34.69
N ALA A 46 -10.65 6.56 -33.37
CA ALA A 46 -11.61 7.16 -32.47
C ALA A 46 -10.97 7.44 -31.09
N SER A 47 -11.05 8.71 -30.71
CA SER A 47 -11.03 9.35 -29.39
C SER A 47 -10.75 8.49 -28.14
N TYR A 48 -9.78 8.96 -27.35
CA TYR A 48 -9.55 8.65 -25.93
C TYR A 48 -10.80 8.95 -25.08
N LEU A 49 -11.75 8.01 -24.98
CA LEU A 49 -12.83 8.02 -24.00
C LEU A 49 -13.08 6.59 -23.48
N ASP A 50 -13.02 6.47 -22.14
CA ASP A 50 -13.46 5.40 -21.24
C ASP A 50 -13.09 3.93 -21.52
N PHE A 51 -11.81 3.63 -21.36
CA PHE A 51 -11.30 2.28 -21.10
C PHE A 51 -11.29 1.89 -19.60
N ASN A 52 -11.64 2.82 -18.68
CA ASN A 52 -11.51 2.63 -17.24
C ASN A 52 -12.64 1.81 -16.58
N ASP A 53 -13.88 1.90 -17.08
CA ASP A 53 -15.02 1.23 -16.43
C ASP A 53 -15.02 -0.30 -16.63
N SER A 54 -14.53 -0.75 -17.78
CA SER A 54 -14.41 -2.17 -18.14
C SER A 54 -13.37 -2.89 -17.25
N ILE A 55 -12.26 -2.22 -16.93
CA ILE A 55 -11.19 -2.74 -16.08
C ILE A 55 -11.66 -2.79 -14.62
N GLY A 56 -12.37 -1.76 -14.14
CA GLY A 56 -12.90 -1.72 -12.77
C GLY A 56 -13.83 -2.89 -12.44
N THR A 57 -14.65 -3.32 -13.40
CA THR A 57 -15.61 -4.42 -13.20
C THR A 57 -14.92 -5.79 -13.13
N ALA A 58 -13.93 -6.04 -14.00
CA ALA A 58 -13.13 -7.27 -13.95
C ALA A 58 -12.26 -7.34 -12.69
N TRP A 59 -11.73 -6.20 -12.25
CA TRP A 59 -10.99 -6.05 -10.98
C TRP A 59 -11.85 -6.35 -9.75
N SER A 60 -13.11 -5.89 -9.74
CA SER A 60 -14.04 -6.09 -8.62
C SER A 60 -14.36 -7.57 -8.39
N LEU A 61 -14.50 -8.37 -9.44
CA LEU A 61 -14.85 -9.79 -9.35
C LEU A 61 -13.70 -10.64 -8.77
N ALA A 62 -12.46 -10.39 -9.20
CA ALA A 62 -11.30 -11.18 -8.75
C ALA A 62 -10.99 -11.02 -7.25
N HIS A 63 -11.17 -9.80 -6.70
CA HIS A 63 -10.91 -9.54 -5.28
C HIS A 63 -12.08 -9.89 -4.36
N THR A 64 -13.31 -9.90 -4.88
CA THR A 64 -14.49 -10.15 -4.04
C THR A 64 -14.53 -11.60 -3.53
N VAL A 65 -14.19 -12.56 -4.39
CA VAL A 65 -14.27 -14.01 -4.09
C VAL A 65 -13.26 -14.46 -3.02
N VAL A 66 -12.06 -13.88 -2.99
CA VAL A 66 -10.99 -14.34 -2.08
C VAL A 66 -11.19 -13.83 -0.65
N ALA A 67 -11.58 -12.58 -0.47
CA ALA A 67 -11.63 -11.97 0.87
C ALA A 67 -12.93 -12.26 1.65
N ASP A 68 -13.98 -12.79 1.03
CA ASP A 68 -15.22 -13.16 1.74
C ASP A 68 -15.14 -14.56 2.38
N ALA A 69 -14.27 -15.46 1.89
CA ALA A 69 -14.11 -16.81 2.45
C ALA A 69 -13.41 -16.79 3.83
N ASP A 70 -12.41 -15.93 4.02
CA ASP A 70 -11.68 -15.81 5.29
C ASP A 70 -12.48 -15.05 6.38
N LEU A 71 -13.42 -14.19 5.97
CA LEU A 71 -14.16 -13.33 6.91
C LEU A 71 -15.22 -14.09 7.73
N VAL A 72 -15.77 -15.17 7.17
CA VAL A 72 -16.84 -15.96 7.83
C VAL A 72 -16.30 -16.76 9.03
N LEU A 73 -14.99 -17.06 9.06
CA LEU A 73 -14.38 -17.88 10.12
C LEU A 73 -13.92 -17.08 11.34
N LEU A 74 -13.84 -15.74 11.28
CA LEU A 74 -13.28 -14.91 12.36
C LEU A 74 -14.32 -14.25 13.27
N ALA A 75 -15.60 -14.28 12.91
CA ALA A 75 -16.68 -13.65 13.67
C ALA A 75 -17.47 -14.66 14.51
N SER A 76 -16.86 -15.28 15.53
CA SER A 76 -17.69 -15.92 16.57
C SER A 76 -18.44 -14.82 17.33
N PRO A 77 -19.76 -14.93 17.55
CA PRO A 77 -20.57 -13.95 18.27
C PRO A 77 -20.01 -13.58 19.67
N ALA A 78 -19.31 -14.52 20.32
CA ALA A 78 -18.67 -14.32 21.62
C ALA A 78 -17.49 -13.33 21.60
N ARG A 79 -16.80 -13.17 20.46
CA ARG A 79 -15.73 -12.15 20.31
C ARG A 79 -16.32 -10.76 20.09
N VAL A 80 -17.41 -10.66 19.32
CA VAL A 80 -18.10 -9.39 19.04
C VAL A 80 -18.71 -8.77 20.31
N SER A 81 -19.26 -9.59 21.22
CA SER A 81 -19.81 -9.10 22.49
C SER A 81 -18.74 -8.57 23.46
N LYS A 82 -17.52 -9.14 23.42
CA LYS A 82 -16.37 -8.65 24.20
C LYS A 82 -15.90 -7.28 23.70
N ILE A 83 -15.93 -7.04 22.38
CA ILE A 83 -15.60 -5.74 21.77
C ILE A 83 -16.64 -4.68 22.19
N GLN A 84 -17.93 -4.99 22.11
CA GLN A 84 -19.00 -4.06 22.48
C GLN A 84 -18.99 -3.71 23.99
N SER A 85 -18.77 -4.71 24.86
CA SER A 85 -18.69 -4.49 26.31
C SER A 85 -17.45 -3.70 26.75
N PHE A 86 -16.37 -3.74 25.96
CA PHE A 86 -15.19 -2.92 26.19
C PHE A 86 -15.43 -1.44 25.82
N SER A 87 -16.29 -1.13 24.85
CA SER A 87 -16.38 0.19 24.18
C SER A 87 -16.90 1.36 25.03
N LEU A 88 -17.68 1.11 26.08
CA LEU A 88 -18.52 2.16 26.68
C LEU A 88 -18.10 2.72 28.04
N LYS A 89 -17.08 2.17 28.71
CA LYS A 89 -16.95 2.43 30.16
C LYS A 89 -16.26 3.71 30.62
N ASN A 90 -15.49 4.45 29.82
CA ASN A 90 -14.63 5.52 30.40
C ASN A 90 -14.46 6.86 29.65
N GLY A 91 -15.12 7.11 28.52
CA GLY A 91 -15.08 8.44 27.85
C GLY A 91 -13.70 8.97 27.42
N LYS A 92 -12.60 8.23 27.67
CA LYS A 92 -11.27 8.55 27.18
C LYS A 92 -11.13 8.05 25.75
N HIS A 93 -10.55 8.89 24.91
CA HIS A 93 -10.15 8.52 23.55
C HIS A 93 -9.28 7.26 23.61
N ARG A 94 -9.75 6.17 23.01
CA ARG A 94 -8.97 4.93 22.91
C ARG A 94 -7.94 5.05 21.79
N ASN A 95 -6.85 4.32 21.95
CA ASN A 95 -5.88 4.07 20.91
C ASN A 95 -6.19 2.68 20.34
N CYS A 96 -7.00 2.64 19.28
CA CYS A 96 -7.50 1.40 18.71
C CYS A 96 -6.35 0.50 18.22
N LEU A 97 -5.28 1.08 17.68
CA LEU A 97 -4.12 0.36 17.17
C LEU A 97 -3.36 -0.32 18.30
N ALA A 98 -3.10 0.41 19.41
CA ALA A 98 -2.45 -0.17 20.58
C ALA A 98 -3.28 -1.31 21.19
N ASP A 99 -4.61 -1.12 21.29
CA ASP A 99 -5.52 -2.16 21.79
C ASP A 99 -5.52 -3.39 20.85
N ALA A 100 -5.52 -3.18 19.52
CA ALA A 100 -5.45 -4.24 18.54
C ALA A 100 -4.12 -5.02 18.61
N GLN A 101 -3.00 -4.31 18.71
CA GLN A 101 -1.67 -4.91 18.85
C GLN A 101 -1.49 -5.67 20.17
N GLY A 102 -2.31 -5.37 21.18
CA GLY A 102 -2.38 -6.13 22.44
C GLY A 102 -3.10 -7.48 22.32
N ILE A 103 -3.74 -7.77 21.19
CA ILE A 103 -4.40 -9.05 20.93
C ILE A 103 -3.37 -10.01 20.35
N GLU A 104 -3.26 -11.20 20.94
CA GLU A 104 -2.47 -12.29 20.40
C GLU A 104 -3.00 -12.72 19.03
N GLU A 105 -2.15 -12.63 18.01
CA GLU A 105 -2.49 -13.14 16.68
C GLU A 105 -2.27 -14.66 16.65
N PRO A 106 -3.30 -15.46 16.32
CA PRO A 106 -3.16 -16.91 16.29
C PRO A 106 -2.23 -17.36 15.16
N PHE A 107 -1.42 -18.38 15.44
CA PHE A 107 -0.69 -19.09 14.40
C PHE A 107 -1.66 -19.96 13.59
N THR A 108 -1.90 -19.56 12.34
CA THR A 108 -2.79 -20.25 11.40
C THR A 108 -2.01 -20.74 10.18
N GLU A 109 -2.65 -21.50 9.29
CA GLU A 109 -2.07 -21.92 8.00
C GLU A 109 -1.50 -20.74 7.20
N ARG A 110 -2.09 -19.53 7.35
CA ARG A 110 -1.63 -18.30 6.70
C ARG A 110 -0.17 -17.94 7.05
N TYR A 111 0.31 -18.32 8.24
CA TYR A 111 1.67 -18.09 8.72
C TYR A 111 2.62 -19.28 8.54
N GLN A 112 2.19 -20.35 7.86
CA GLN A 112 3.07 -21.48 7.58
C GLN A 112 4.01 -21.17 6.41
N PRO A 113 5.28 -21.64 6.46
CA PRO A 113 6.19 -21.54 5.34
C PRO A 113 5.60 -22.16 4.09
N ARG A 114 5.75 -21.47 2.95
CA ARG A 114 5.24 -21.92 1.67
C ARG A 114 6.30 -22.77 0.98
N THR A 115 5.95 -24.00 0.68
CA THR A 115 6.84 -24.96 0.02
C THR A 115 7.06 -24.67 -1.47
N SER A 116 6.31 -23.72 -2.04
CA SER A 116 6.42 -23.34 -3.45
C SER A 116 6.30 -21.83 -3.65
N SER A 117 7.42 -21.19 -3.96
CA SER A 117 7.45 -19.80 -4.46
C SER A 117 6.75 -19.63 -5.82
N PHE A 118 6.53 -20.73 -6.55
CA PHE A 118 5.84 -20.73 -7.85
C PHE A 118 4.40 -20.19 -7.76
N GLN A 119 3.75 -20.25 -6.60
CA GLN A 119 2.41 -19.71 -6.42
C GLN A 119 2.36 -18.17 -6.51
N LEU A 120 3.45 -17.47 -6.19
CA LEU A 120 3.52 -15.99 -6.29
C LEU A 120 3.63 -15.50 -7.73
N THR A 121 4.16 -16.32 -8.62
CA THR A 121 4.33 -16.03 -10.05
C THR A 121 3.36 -16.83 -10.93
N SER A 122 2.53 -17.70 -10.32
CA SER A 122 1.61 -18.58 -11.04
C SER A 122 0.46 -17.80 -11.68
N PRO A 123 0.12 -18.09 -12.95
CA PRO A 123 -1.03 -17.52 -13.67
C PRO A 123 -2.38 -17.71 -12.95
N ILE A 124 -2.52 -18.71 -12.07
CA ILE A 124 -3.78 -19.01 -11.36
C ILE A 124 -4.10 -17.93 -10.30
N TRP A 125 -3.06 -17.24 -9.79
CA TRP A 125 -3.16 -16.02 -8.99
C TRP A 125 -2.75 -14.76 -9.80
N GLY A 126 -2.55 -14.93 -11.11
CA GLY A 126 -1.50 -14.26 -11.89
C GLY A 126 -1.92 -13.15 -12.83
N HIS A 127 -2.80 -12.25 -12.40
CA HIS A 127 -2.96 -10.96 -13.09
C HIS A 127 -2.79 -9.75 -12.17
N VAL A 128 -2.75 -9.94 -10.84
CA VAL A 128 -2.58 -8.82 -9.90
C VAL A 128 -1.11 -8.76 -9.47
N ARG A 129 -0.40 -7.74 -9.95
CA ARG A 129 0.96 -7.44 -9.49
C ARG A 129 0.93 -7.17 -7.98
N ARG A 130 1.76 -7.89 -7.21
CA ARG A 130 1.83 -7.76 -5.74
C ARG A 130 2.65 -6.56 -5.29
N ALA A 131 3.52 -6.07 -6.16
CA ALA A 131 4.24 -4.83 -5.98
C ALA A 131 4.41 -4.11 -7.32
N SER A 132 4.54 -2.79 -7.24
CA SER A 132 4.85 -1.96 -8.40
C SER A 132 6.33 -2.05 -8.76
N TRP A 133 6.61 -2.18 -10.05
CA TRP A 133 7.97 -2.09 -10.59
C TRP A 133 7.94 -1.62 -12.03
N GLU A 134 9.03 -0.97 -12.42
CA GLU A 134 9.30 -0.56 -13.78
C GLU A 134 10.80 -0.71 -13.99
N TRP A 135 11.20 -1.46 -15.00
CA TRP A 135 12.59 -1.50 -15.46
C TRP A 135 12.54 -1.30 -16.97
N GLY A 136 13.54 -0.62 -17.54
CA GLY A 136 13.57 -0.35 -18.98
C GLY A 136 13.46 -1.62 -19.82
N SER A 137 13.47 -1.50 -21.15
CA SER A 137 13.46 -2.68 -22.01
C SER A 137 14.71 -3.52 -21.79
N GLY A 138 14.55 -4.74 -21.25
CA GLY A 138 15.61 -5.74 -21.14
C GLY A 138 15.95 -6.14 -19.70
N ASP A 139 17.08 -6.82 -19.57
CA ASP A 139 17.55 -7.35 -18.30
C ASP A 139 18.39 -6.31 -17.52
N ILE A 140 18.63 -6.57 -16.24
CA ILE A 140 19.60 -5.86 -15.40
C ILE A 140 20.98 -6.45 -15.69
N SER A 141 21.89 -5.61 -16.20
CA SER A 141 23.28 -6.02 -16.46
C SER A 141 24.13 -5.96 -15.20
N ARG A 142 25.30 -6.62 -15.21
CA ARG A 142 26.26 -6.53 -14.11
C ARG A 142 26.78 -5.10 -13.95
N GLU A 143 26.97 -4.38 -15.05
CA GLU A 143 27.44 -3.00 -15.07
C GLU A 143 26.42 -2.05 -14.41
N ASP A 144 25.12 -2.27 -14.63
CA ASP A 144 24.04 -1.50 -13.98
C ASP A 144 24.05 -1.69 -12.46
N PHE A 145 24.27 -2.94 -12.03
CA PHE A 145 24.39 -3.30 -10.62
C PHE A 145 25.62 -2.64 -9.99
N GLU A 146 26.80 -2.79 -10.61
CA GLU A 146 28.05 -2.20 -10.11
C GLU A 146 28.02 -0.67 -10.12
N ALA A 147 27.27 -0.05 -11.05
CA ALA A 147 27.02 1.38 -11.02
C ALA A 147 26.27 1.82 -9.76
N GLY A 148 25.26 1.06 -9.35
CA GLY A 148 24.54 1.30 -8.10
C GLY A 148 25.42 1.12 -6.87
N MET A 149 26.27 0.09 -6.85
CA MET A 149 27.20 -0.16 -5.73
C MET A 149 28.17 0.99 -5.45
N ARG A 150 28.50 1.82 -6.45
CA ARG A 150 29.37 2.99 -6.25
C ARG A 150 28.69 4.12 -5.46
N ASN A 151 27.37 4.08 -5.31
CA ASN A 151 26.64 5.05 -4.52
C ASN A 151 26.67 4.66 -3.04
N LYS A 152 27.29 5.50 -2.20
CA LYS A 152 27.42 5.28 -0.75
C LYS A 152 26.09 5.19 0.01
N HIS A 153 24.98 5.60 -0.60
CA HIS A 153 23.64 5.53 -0.01
C HIS A 153 22.87 4.26 -0.41
N ILE A 154 23.44 3.42 -1.28
CA ILE A 154 22.85 2.15 -1.67
C ILE A 154 23.44 1.04 -0.79
N ILE A 155 22.55 0.19 -0.29
CA ILE A 155 22.88 -0.95 0.55
C ILE A 155 22.94 -2.20 -0.32
N HIS A 156 24.03 -2.97 -0.22
CA HIS A 156 24.21 -4.21 -0.96
C HIS A 156 23.91 -5.42 -0.06
N TYR A 157 22.91 -6.20 -0.46
CA TYR A 157 22.52 -7.43 0.21
C TYR A 157 22.82 -8.66 -0.63
N LYS A 158 23.10 -9.77 0.04
CA LYS A 158 23.11 -11.13 -0.52
C LYS A 158 22.12 -12.02 0.21
N LEU A 159 21.40 -12.85 -0.55
CA LEU A 159 20.65 -13.99 -0.07
C LEU A 159 21.42 -15.25 -0.47
N VAL A 160 21.88 -16.02 0.52
CA VAL A 160 22.64 -17.26 0.30
C VAL A 160 22.11 -18.34 1.23
N GLY A 161 21.61 -19.44 0.67
CA GLY A 161 21.09 -20.58 1.43
C GLY A 161 19.95 -20.20 2.39
N GLY A 162 19.06 -19.30 1.96
CA GLY A 162 17.96 -18.80 2.79
C GLY A 162 18.36 -17.81 3.90
N ARG A 163 19.61 -17.32 3.90
CA ARG A 163 20.12 -16.38 4.89
C ARG A 163 20.45 -15.03 4.25
N LEU A 164 20.22 -13.94 5.00
CA LEU A 164 20.45 -12.56 4.55
C LEU A 164 21.80 -12.05 5.05
N PHE A 165 22.59 -11.49 4.14
CA PHE A 165 23.90 -10.90 4.41
C PHE A 165 23.95 -9.47 3.89
N LEU A 166 24.61 -8.61 4.66
CA LEU A 166 24.79 -7.18 4.40
C LEU A 166 26.27 -6.87 4.19
N ASN A 167 26.58 -6.05 3.19
CA ASN A 167 27.93 -5.55 2.96
C ASN A 167 28.41 -4.67 4.15
N THR A 168 29.57 -4.99 4.69
CA THR A 168 30.18 -4.34 5.87
C THR A 168 30.54 -2.86 5.66
N SER A 169 30.65 -2.41 4.42
CA SER A 169 30.99 -1.02 4.09
C SER A 169 29.79 -0.05 4.16
N CYS A 170 28.56 -0.56 4.31
CA CYS A 170 27.36 0.26 4.33
C CYS A 170 27.15 0.93 5.70
N SER A 171 26.83 2.22 5.70
CA SER A 171 26.40 2.92 6.91
C SER A 171 25.01 2.43 7.35
N HIS A 172 24.82 2.25 8.66
CA HIS A 172 23.50 1.91 9.20
C HIS A 172 22.47 3.02 8.95
N HIS A 173 21.33 2.66 8.38
CA HIS A 173 20.18 3.56 8.19
C HIS A 173 19.05 3.22 9.17
N ALA A 174 18.29 4.22 9.64
CA ALA A 174 17.21 4.00 10.61
C ALA A 174 16.13 3.02 10.10
N VAL A 175 15.81 3.10 8.81
CA VAL A 175 14.80 2.25 8.14
C VAL A 175 15.33 0.85 7.79
N GLN A 176 16.63 0.63 7.93
CA GLN A 176 17.28 -0.64 7.55
C GLN A 176 16.74 -1.81 8.37
N LYS A 177 16.57 -1.62 9.68
CA LYS A 177 16.12 -2.67 10.60
C LYS A 177 14.73 -3.20 10.24
N SER A 178 13.76 -2.32 10.03
CA SER A 178 12.41 -2.73 9.59
C SER A 178 12.47 -3.46 8.25
N THR A 179 13.26 -2.98 7.28
CA THR A 179 13.43 -3.66 5.98
C THR A 179 14.04 -5.05 6.13
N GLU A 180 15.07 -5.19 6.96
CA GLU A 180 15.72 -6.47 7.27
C GLU A 180 14.76 -7.43 7.98
N GLU A 181 13.91 -6.93 8.88
CA GLU A 181 12.86 -7.72 9.54
C GLU A 181 11.82 -8.22 8.53
N ILE A 182 11.36 -7.37 7.61
CA ILE A 182 10.46 -7.78 6.50
C ILE A 182 11.12 -8.87 5.66
N ILE A 183 12.39 -8.71 5.26
CA ILE A 183 13.09 -9.71 4.43
C ILE A 183 13.24 -11.02 5.19
N LYS A 184 13.60 -10.99 6.48
CA LYS A 184 13.71 -12.21 7.30
C LYS A 184 12.38 -12.93 7.46
N PHE A 185 11.30 -12.19 7.71
CA PHE A 185 9.96 -12.78 7.74
C PHE A 185 9.59 -13.36 6.38
N THR A 186 9.99 -12.69 5.29
CA THR A 186 9.82 -13.19 3.92
C THR A 186 10.60 -14.49 3.69
N LEU A 187 11.84 -14.61 4.16
CA LEU A 187 12.64 -15.85 4.05
C LEU A 187 12.03 -17.00 4.83
N TYR A 188 11.47 -16.73 6.02
CA TYR A 188 10.69 -17.72 6.77
C TYR A 188 9.45 -18.17 6.00
N MET A 189 8.68 -17.23 5.43
CA MET A 189 7.46 -17.54 4.67
C MET A 189 7.77 -18.21 3.33
N PHE A 190 8.93 -17.95 2.73
CA PHE A 190 9.32 -18.42 1.40
C PHE A 190 10.75 -19.00 1.43
N PRO A 191 10.95 -20.15 2.08
CA PRO A 191 12.28 -20.76 2.24
C PRO A 191 12.92 -21.18 0.91
N THR A 192 12.14 -21.24 -0.18
CA THR A 192 12.60 -21.56 -1.53
C THR A 192 12.97 -20.33 -2.35
N LEU A 193 13.13 -19.15 -1.74
CA LEU A 193 13.67 -17.97 -2.43
C LEU A 193 15.08 -18.30 -2.94
N PRO A 194 15.38 -18.03 -4.22
CA PRO A 194 16.66 -18.37 -4.79
C PRO A 194 17.76 -17.46 -4.25
N ASP A 195 18.98 -17.98 -4.23
CA ASP A 195 20.17 -17.21 -3.98
C ASP A 195 20.27 -16.04 -4.97
N MET A 196 20.53 -14.85 -4.45
CA MET A 196 20.61 -13.61 -5.22
C MET A 196 21.45 -12.55 -4.51
N GLU A 197 21.81 -11.51 -5.25
CA GLU A 197 22.25 -10.23 -4.68
C GLU A 197 21.40 -9.11 -5.24
N PHE A 198 21.14 -8.12 -4.41
CA PHE A 198 20.31 -6.98 -4.77
C PHE A 198 20.77 -5.72 -4.07
N LEU A 199 20.37 -4.59 -4.64
CA LEU A 199 20.65 -3.26 -4.11
C LEU A 199 19.39 -2.68 -3.50
N PHE A 200 19.48 -2.22 -2.27
CA PHE A 200 18.40 -1.51 -1.58
C PHE A 200 18.77 -0.04 -1.43
N TYR A 201 17.89 0.85 -1.86
CA TYR A 201 18.03 2.29 -1.65
C TYR A 201 17.00 2.78 -0.62
N PRO A 202 17.45 3.18 0.59
CA PRO A 202 16.56 3.64 1.65
C PRO A 202 16.11 5.11 1.52
N GLY A 203 16.61 5.84 0.52
CA GLY A 203 16.24 7.24 0.29
C GLY A 203 14.85 7.39 -0.33
N ASP A 204 14.22 8.54 -0.08
CA ASP A 204 12.89 8.88 -0.60
C ASP A 204 12.92 9.39 -2.04
N ASP A 205 14.05 9.90 -2.52
CA ASP A 205 14.18 10.55 -3.81
C ASP A 205 14.13 9.57 -4.99
N CYS A 206 13.89 10.14 -6.17
CA CYS A 206 13.94 9.38 -7.40
C CYS A 206 15.38 9.17 -7.83
N ASN A 207 16.02 8.17 -7.23
CA ASN A 207 17.32 7.71 -7.71
C ASN A 207 17.12 6.97 -9.04
N PHE A 208 17.55 7.61 -10.13
CA PHE A 208 17.38 7.12 -11.50
C PHE A 208 18.60 6.31 -11.95
N GLY A 209 18.38 5.34 -12.83
CA GLY A 209 19.47 4.67 -13.53
C GLY A 209 20.13 3.51 -12.77
N PHE A 210 19.73 3.24 -11.52
CA PHE A 210 20.23 2.09 -10.76
C PHE A 210 19.14 1.05 -10.54
N ALA A 211 19.48 -0.22 -10.76
CA ALA A 211 18.64 -1.37 -10.46
C ALA A 211 18.53 -1.56 -8.95
N THR A 212 17.68 -0.75 -8.32
CA THR A 212 17.50 -0.69 -6.87
C THR A 212 16.08 -1.04 -6.49
N ILE A 213 15.98 -1.81 -5.41
CA ILE A 213 14.76 -1.99 -4.63
C ILE A 213 14.65 -0.80 -3.68
N LYS A 214 13.47 -0.18 -3.57
CA LYS A 214 13.25 1.04 -2.78
C LYS A 214 11.78 1.19 -2.38
N PHE A 215 11.46 2.15 -1.51
CA PHE A 215 10.08 2.37 -1.07
C PHE A 215 9.18 2.95 -2.18
N ASN A 216 9.79 3.69 -3.11
CA ASN A 216 9.11 4.33 -4.24
C ASN A 216 10.03 4.51 -5.44
N TYR A 217 9.46 4.68 -6.64
CA TYR A 217 10.18 5.10 -7.84
C TYR A 217 9.39 6.17 -8.61
N CYS A 218 10.06 6.96 -9.46
CA CYS A 218 9.38 7.88 -10.36
C CYS A 218 8.91 7.15 -11.61
N ARG A 219 7.66 7.40 -12.01
CA ARG A 219 7.12 7.05 -13.33
C ARG A 219 7.65 8.05 -14.35
N ASP A 220 8.87 7.84 -14.81
CA ASP A 220 9.47 8.63 -15.88
C ASP A 220 9.85 7.68 -17.02
N PRO A 221 9.12 7.70 -18.15
CA PRO A 221 9.34 6.76 -19.24
C PRO A 221 10.71 6.93 -19.90
N THR A 222 11.40 8.04 -19.65
CA THR A 222 12.74 8.32 -20.19
C THR A 222 13.86 7.74 -19.32
N LYS A 223 13.54 7.18 -18.15
CA LYS A 223 14.53 6.74 -17.17
C LYS A 223 14.32 5.28 -16.80
N ARG A 224 15.42 4.57 -16.53
CA ARG A 224 15.35 3.19 -16.02
C ARG A 224 14.70 3.24 -14.63
N GLY A 225 13.57 2.58 -14.50
CA GLY A 225 12.74 2.60 -13.30
C GLY A 225 13.34 1.80 -12.14
N GLY A 226 12.55 1.55 -11.10
CA GLY A 226 12.98 0.76 -9.95
C GLY A 226 11.91 -0.22 -9.49
N PHE A 227 12.20 -0.88 -8.37
CA PHE A 227 11.33 -1.89 -7.79
C PHE A 227 10.81 -1.37 -6.46
N ALA A 228 9.49 -1.16 -6.35
CA ALA A 228 8.90 -0.73 -5.11
C ALA A 228 8.77 -1.91 -4.15
N LEU A 229 9.11 -1.70 -2.88
CA LEU A 229 8.97 -2.68 -1.81
C LEU A 229 8.01 -2.19 -0.72
N PRO A 230 7.47 -3.10 0.10
CA PRO A 230 6.68 -2.75 1.26
C PRO A 230 7.37 -1.73 2.17
N VAL A 231 6.72 -0.60 2.41
CA VAL A 231 7.33 0.47 3.19
C VAL A 231 7.46 0.09 4.67
N PHE A 232 8.58 0.46 5.29
CA PHE A 232 8.85 0.21 6.71
C PHE A 232 7.74 0.73 7.63
N ASP A 233 7.16 1.90 7.34
CA ASP A 233 6.09 2.47 8.18
C ASP A 233 4.80 1.64 8.12
N VAL A 234 4.52 1.03 6.97
CA VAL A 234 3.43 0.09 6.78
C VAL A 234 3.71 -1.21 7.53
N TRP A 235 4.96 -1.69 7.51
CA TRP A 235 5.35 -2.85 8.32
C TRP A 235 5.14 -2.59 9.81
N ASP A 236 5.73 -1.54 10.36
CA ASP A 236 5.66 -1.18 11.78
C ASP A 236 4.22 -1.02 12.33
N LYS A 237 3.24 -0.82 11.45
CA LYS A 237 1.82 -0.69 11.81
C LYS A 237 0.94 -1.79 11.22
N SER A 238 1.53 -2.75 10.53
CA SER A 238 0.83 -3.92 10.05
C SER A 238 0.39 -4.77 11.24
N THR A 239 -0.71 -5.47 11.04
CA THR A 239 -1.31 -6.33 12.05
C THR A 239 -1.81 -7.59 11.36
N GLY A 240 -1.89 -8.70 12.08
CA GLY A 240 -2.47 -9.92 11.54
C GLY A 240 -3.99 -9.79 11.31
N PRO A 241 -4.62 -10.78 10.63
CA PRO A 241 -6.04 -10.72 10.31
C PRO A 241 -6.96 -10.51 11.52
N THR A 242 -6.66 -11.15 12.65
CA THR A 242 -7.47 -11.04 13.88
C THR A 242 -7.35 -9.63 14.47
N GLN A 243 -6.13 -9.14 14.61
CA GLN A 243 -5.82 -7.80 15.09
C GLN A 243 -6.43 -6.71 14.17
N MET A 244 -6.28 -6.84 12.84
CA MET A 244 -6.84 -5.91 11.84
C MET A 244 -8.38 -5.88 11.90
N GLY A 245 -9.00 -7.04 12.09
CA GLY A 245 -10.45 -7.16 12.28
C GLY A 245 -10.94 -6.38 13.51
N PHE A 246 -10.27 -6.57 14.65
CA PHE A 246 -10.54 -5.81 15.87
C PHE A 246 -10.30 -4.32 15.68
N TYR A 247 -9.17 -3.95 15.07
CA TYR A 247 -8.78 -2.57 14.85
C TYR A 247 -9.83 -1.81 14.04
N HIS A 248 -10.27 -2.36 12.91
CA HIS A 248 -11.32 -1.75 12.09
C HIS A 248 -12.65 -1.62 12.85
N ALA A 249 -13.04 -2.63 13.63
CA ALA A 249 -14.26 -2.57 14.42
C ALA A 249 -14.19 -1.50 15.52
N CYS A 250 -13.02 -1.33 16.16
CA CYS A 250 -12.77 -0.27 17.13
C CYS A 250 -12.89 1.11 16.47
N LEU A 251 -12.25 1.31 15.31
CA LEU A 251 -12.33 2.56 14.56
C LEU A 251 -13.75 2.90 14.11
N ASP A 252 -14.55 1.91 13.70
CA ASP A 252 -15.94 2.12 13.29
C ASP A 252 -16.84 2.54 14.46
N ALA A 253 -16.59 1.96 15.64
CA ALA A 253 -17.28 2.35 16.86
C ALA A 253 -16.87 3.76 17.33
N GLN A 254 -15.59 4.11 17.21
CA GLN A 254 -15.05 5.38 17.67
C GLN A 254 -15.33 6.55 16.72
N TYR A 255 -15.40 6.30 15.40
CA TYR A 255 -15.56 7.33 14.37
C TYR A 255 -16.71 7.04 13.39
N PRO A 256 -17.94 6.94 13.91
CA PRO A 256 -19.08 6.63 13.05
C PRO A 256 -19.32 7.76 12.04
N PRO A 257 -19.64 7.45 10.77
CA PRO A 257 -19.74 8.46 9.70
C PRO A 257 -20.65 9.66 10.01
N HIS A 258 -21.76 9.44 10.73
CA HIS A 258 -22.75 10.47 11.05
C HIS A 258 -22.29 11.47 12.13
N HIS A 259 -21.18 11.22 12.84
CA HIS A 259 -20.62 12.12 13.85
C HIS A 259 -19.35 12.83 13.38
N ARG A 260 -19.01 12.71 12.10
CA ARG A 260 -17.78 13.30 11.57
C ARG A 260 -17.92 14.80 11.37
N ILE A 261 -16.82 15.51 11.58
CA ILE A 261 -16.65 16.93 11.30
C ILE A 261 -16.82 17.14 9.79
N PRO A 262 -17.67 18.08 9.35
CA PRO A 262 -18.00 18.32 7.96
C PRO A 262 -16.90 19.09 7.22
N ARG A 263 -15.66 18.58 7.29
CA ARG A 263 -14.46 19.11 6.64
C ARG A 263 -13.62 17.96 6.14
N VAL A 264 -12.71 18.27 5.22
CA VAL A 264 -11.64 17.36 4.80
C VAL A 264 -10.34 17.81 5.45
N VAL A 265 -9.57 16.88 6.01
CA VAL A 265 -8.40 17.18 6.86
C VAL A 265 -7.07 16.84 6.22
N TRP A 266 -6.04 17.63 6.54
CA TRP A 266 -4.64 17.32 6.29
C TRP A 266 -3.73 17.90 7.38
N ARG A 267 -2.71 17.15 7.79
CA ARG A 267 -1.63 17.63 8.68
C ARG A 267 -0.30 17.10 8.19
N GLY A 268 0.70 17.93 7.92
CA GLY A 268 2.01 17.42 7.48
C GLY A 268 3.13 18.45 7.62
N ALA A 269 4.38 17.99 7.54
CA ALA A 269 5.53 18.88 7.50
C ALA A 269 5.75 19.43 6.07
N SER A 270 6.49 20.53 5.95
CA SER A 270 6.81 21.20 4.67
C SER A 270 7.84 20.47 3.80
N ASN A 271 7.89 19.14 3.84
CA ASN A 271 8.77 18.30 3.02
C ASN A 271 8.40 18.45 1.53
N ASN A 272 9.39 18.54 0.64
CA ASN A 272 9.17 18.78 -0.79
C ASN A 272 10.25 18.09 -1.67
N PRO A 273 9.92 17.78 -2.94
CA PRO A 273 10.82 17.05 -3.83
C PRO A 273 11.96 17.91 -4.41
N PHE A 274 11.92 19.21 -4.19
CA PHE A 274 12.85 20.17 -4.77
C PHE A 274 13.38 21.12 -3.71
N THR A 275 14.56 21.66 -3.98
CA THR A 275 15.16 22.71 -3.16
C THR A 275 14.35 23.97 -3.27
N VAL A 276 14.03 24.56 -2.12
CA VAL A 276 13.17 25.73 -2.05
C VAL A 276 14.04 26.98 -1.96
N THR A 277 14.06 27.78 -3.03
CA THR A 277 14.81 29.05 -3.08
C THR A 277 13.90 30.23 -3.36
N GLY A 278 14.04 31.32 -2.59
CA GLY A 278 13.31 32.56 -2.83
C GLY A 278 11.80 32.36 -2.88
N ALA A 279 11.18 32.63 -4.02
CA ALA A 279 9.73 32.53 -4.22
C ALA A 279 9.23 31.11 -4.60
N ASP A 280 10.12 30.14 -4.82
CA ASP A 280 9.70 28.82 -5.30
C ASP A 280 8.91 28.02 -4.24
N PHE A 281 8.93 28.43 -2.97
CA PHE A 281 8.13 27.79 -1.92
C PHE A 281 6.62 27.86 -2.20
N TYR A 282 6.15 28.85 -2.97
CA TYR A 282 4.77 28.93 -3.44
C TYR A 282 4.38 27.76 -4.36
N MET A 283 5.37 27.10 -4.98
CA MET A 283 5.14 25.92 -5.82
C MET A 283 5.06 24.62 -5.02
N SER A 284 5.43 24.63 -3.73
CA SER A 284 5.34 23.44 -2.87
C SER A 284 3.87 22.98 -2.77
N PRO A 285 3.55 21.72 -3.13
CA PRO A 285 2.19 21.21 -3.02
C PRO A 285 1.65 21.31 -1.58
N ARG A 286 2.48 21.00 -0.59
CA ARG A 286 2.08 21.04 0.83
C ARG A 286 1.85 22.46 1.34
N TYR A 287 2.65 23.42 0.88
CA TYR A 287 2.40 24.83 1.18
C TYR A 287 1.12 25.35 0.51
N ARG A 288 0.90 25.03 -0.77
CA ARG A 288 -0.33 25.40 -1.48
C ARG A 288 -1.58 24.84 -0.80
N LEU A 289 -1.52 23.59 -0.36
CA LEU A 289 -2.62 23.00 0.41
C LEU A 289 -2.84 23.73 1.75
N HIS A 290 -1.76 24.14 2.42
CA HIS A 290 -1.87 24.92 3.65
C HIS A 290 -2.56 26.27 3.41
N GLN A 291 -2.18 26.99 2.34
CA GLN A 291 -2.83 28.24 1.95
C GLN A 291 -4.31 28.05 1.62
N LEU A 292 -4.65 27.01 0.83
CA LEU A 292 -6.06 26.67 0.56
C LEU A 292 -6.84 26.36 1.84
N GLY A 293 -6.22 25.76 2.85
CA GLY A 293 -6.81 25.54 4.16
C GLY A 293 -7.08 26.83 4.94
N LEU A 294 -6.27 27.88 4.76
CA LEU A 294 -6.50 29.20 5.35
C LEU A 294 -7.58 29.98 4.60
N GLU A 295 -7.65 29.83 3.27
CA GLU A 295 -8.63 30.48 2.39
C GLU A 295 -10.03 29.87 2.49
N HIS A 296 -10.12 28.56 2.75
CA HIS A 296 -11.37 27.79 2.80
C HIS A 296 -11.52 26.97 4.10
N PRO A 297 -11.45 27.60 5.30
CA PRO A 297 -11.40 26.89 6.58
C PRO A 297 -12.72 26.19 6.95
N ASP A 298 -13.82 26.52 6.26
CA ASP A 298 -15.12 25.88 6.37
C ASP A 298 -15.15 24.50 5.69
N ILE A 299 -14.30 24.27 4.70
CA ILE A 299 -14.24 23.05 3.88
C ILE A 299 -12.99 22.23 4.20
N LEU A 300 -11.86 22.91 4.35
CA LEU A 300 -10.54 22.30 4.49
C LEU A 300 -9.97 22.61 5.88
N ASP A 301 -9.67 21.57 6.63
CA ASP A 301 -8.80 21.67 7.80
C ASP A 301 -7.40 21.17 7.41
N ALA A 302 -6.68 21.98 6.63
CA ALA A 302 -5.39 21.60 6.07
C ALA A 302 -4.26 22.51 6.60
N LYS A 303 -3.35 21.95 7.40
CA LYS A 303 -2.30 22.73 8.06
C LYS A 303 -0.92 22.09 7.99
N LEU A 304 0.10 22.92 7.76
CA LEU A 304 1.48 22.53 8.06
C LEU A 304 1.62 22.31 9.58
N THR A 305 2.41 21.33 9.98
CA THR A 305 2.67 21.01 11.41
C THR A 305 4.06 21.40 11.86
N SER A 306 4.99 21.49 10.91
CA SER A 306 6.36 21.94 11.14
C SER A 306 6.99 22.39 9.82
N LEU A 307 7.91 23.34 9.90
CA LEU A 307 8.79 23.70 8.79
C LEU A 307 10.05 22.82 8.83
N ARG A 308 10.52 22.39 7.66
CA ARG A 308 11.66 21.46 7.49
C ARG A 308 12.53 21.88 6.32
N GLY A 309 13.82 21.55 6.41
CA GLY A 309 14.79 21.77 5.33
C GLY A 309 14.84 23.22 4.90
N ASP A 310 14.78 23.45 3.59
CA ASP A 310 14.92 24.76 2.97
C ASP A 310 13.84 25.77 3.36
N PHE A 311 12.68 25.33 3.87
CA PHE A 311 11.68 26.25 4.42
C PHE A 311 12.20 27.05 5.61
N LEU A 312 13.17 26.51 6.35
CA LEU A 312 13.83 27.22 7.47
C LEU A 312 14.84 28.27 6.99
N ALA A 313 15.24 28.21 5.71
CA ALA A 313 16.16 29.16 5.09
C ALA A 313 15.45 30.32 4.37
N LEU A 314 14.11 30.36 4.39
CA LEU A 314 13.32 31.48 3.86
C LEU A 314 13.53 32.76 4.69
N PRO A 315 13.20 33.96 4.16
CA PRO A 315 13.25 35.20 4.92
C PRO A 315 12.52 35.09 6.27
N VAL A 316 13.08 35.71 7.31
CA VAL A 316 12.59 35.56 8.69
C VAL A 316 11.12 35.95 8.84
N GLU A 317 10.66 36.93 8.07
CA GLU A 317 9.27 37.38 8.05
C GLU A 317 8.33 36.29 7.52
N VAL A 318 8.75 35.56 6.48
CA VAL A 318 8.00 34.44 5.88
C VAL A 318 7.93 33.27 6.85
N VAL A 319 9.07 32.91 7.46
CA VAL A 319 9.15 31.84 8.46
C VAL A 319 8.28 32.16 9.67
N THR A 320 8.32 33.41 10.14
CA THR A 320 7.50 33.88 11.27
C THR A 320 6.01 33.82 10.94
N ALA A 321 5.61 34.30 9.76
CA ALA A 321 4.22 34.22 9.31
C ALA A 321 3.72 32.77 9.23
N LEU A 322 4.53 31.86 8.68
CA LEU A 322 4.21 30.44 8.60
C LEU A 322 4.12 29.77 9.97
N ASN A 323 5.02 30.10 10.89
CA ASN A 323 5.00 29.55 12.25
C ASN A 323 3.70 29.91 12.99
N ASN A 324 3.13 31.09 12.72
CA ASN A 324 1.87 31.54 13.33
C ASN A 324 0.63 30.80 12.79
N THR A 325 0.74 30.07 11.67
CA THR A 325 -0.39 29.36 11.05
C THR A 325 -0.27 27.83 11.16
N LEU A 326 0.80 27.32 11.78
CA LEU A 326 0.97 25.88 11.97
C LEU A 326 -0.18 25.27 12.78
N GLY A 327 -0.55 24.04 12.40
CA GLY A 327 -1.48 23.20 13.13
C GLY A 327 -0.76 22.21 14.02
N ASN A 328 -1.47 21.65 14.99
CA ASN A 328 -0.94 20.59 15.84
C ASN A 328 -0.73 19.30 15.04
N HIS A 329 0.27 18.52 15.47
CA HIS A 329 0.38 17.13 15.07
C HIS A 329 -0.91 16.37 15.43
N MET A 330 -1.31 15.46 14.54
CA MET A 330 -2.51 14.66 14.68
C MET A 330 -2.12 13.18 14.65
N THR A 331 -2.67 12.39 15.57
CA THR A 331 -2.46 10.94 15.53
C THR A 331 -3.17 10.36 14.32
N ILE A 332 -2.73 9.18 13.87
CA ILE A 332 -3.29 8.55 12.68
C ILE A 332 -4.81 8.31 12.80
N GLU A 333 -5.29 7.96 13.99
CA GLU A 333 -6.71 7.67 14.22
C GLU A 333 -7.57 8.92 14.23
N ASP A 334 -7.03 10.05 14.72
CA ASP A 334 -7.77 11.31 14.84
C ASP A 334 -8.20 11.91 13.50
N PHE A 335 -7.52 11.55 12.40
CA PHE A 335 -7.95 11.90 11.04
C PHE A 335 -9.37 11.39 10.73
N ASN A 336 -9.80 10.30 11.38
CA ASN A 336 -11.09 9.68 11.15
C ASN A 336 -12.28 10.47 11.72
N ARG A 337 -12.01 11.51 12.51
CA ARG A 337 -13.04 12.46 12.98
C ARG A 337 -13.63 13.30 11.86
N TYR A 338 -13.04 13.30 10.67
CA TYR A 338 -13.41 14.17 9.54
C TYR A 338 -14.09 13.38 8.42
N CYS A 339 -14.89 14.05 7.59
CA CYS A 339 -15.60 13.43 6.48
C CYS A 339 -14.68 12.92 5.36
N GLY A 340 -13.48 13.48 5.22
CA GLY A 340 -12.49 13.02 4.25
C GLY A 340 -11.06 13.33 4.71
N ILE A 341 -10.09 12.59 4.19
CA ILE A 341 -8.66 12.76 4.50
C ILE A 341 -7.92 13.06 3.21
N LEU A 342 -7.08 14.09 3.21
CA LEU A 342 -6.21 14.39 2.10
C LEU A 342 -4.87 13.69 2.22
N ASP A 343 -4.38 13.25 1.08
CA ASP A 343 -3.01 12.78 0.92
C ASP A 343 -2.28 13.60 -0.16
N VAL A 344 -1.14 14.17 0.22
CA VAL A 344 -0.29 15.02 -0.62
C VAL A 344 1.15 14.58 -0.45
N ASP A 345 1.83 14.40 -1.57
CA ASP A 345 3.22 13.97 -1.62
C ASP A 345 4.16 14.92 -0.86
N GLY A 346 5.24 14.36 -0.32
CA GLY A 346 6.32 15.12 0.30
C GLY A 346 7.52 15.21 -0.62
N ASN A 347 8.67 14.72 -0.16
CA ASN A 347 9.90 14.65 -0.95
C ASN A 347 9.77 13.77 -2.20
N ALA A 348 8.90 12.78 -2.16
CA ALA A 348 8.54 12.03 -3.35
C ALA A 348 7.16 11.42 -3.13
N TRP A 349 7.00 10.60 -2.12
CA TRP A 349 5.74 9.96 -1.78
C TRP A 349 5.29 10.37 -0.38
N ALA A 350 4.17 9.83 0.07
CA ALA A 350 3.69 9.97 1.43
C ALA A 350 3.27 8.60 1.96
N GLY A 351 3.94 8.09 3.00
CA GLY A 351 3.54 6.84 3.64
C GLY A 351 2.19 6.89 4.35
N ARG A 352 1.66 8.10 4.55
CA ARG A 352 0.25 8.30 4.89
C ARG A 352 -0.69 7.61 3.91
N PHE A 353 -0.37 7.55 2.62
CA PHE A 353 -1.26 6.90 1.68
C PHE A 353 -1.33 5.39 1.95
N GLY A 354 -0.20 4.72 2.18
CA GLY A 354 -0.17 3.32 2.62
C GLY A 354 -0.95 3.10 3.92
N HIS A 355 -0.79 4.03 4.88
CA HIS A 355 -1.57 4.04 6.11
C HIS A 355 -3.07 4.18 5.91
N SER A 356 -3.52 4.88 4.86
CA SER A 356 -4.94 5.12 4.66
C SER A 356 -5.75 3.85 4.48
N PHE A 357 -5.15 2.82 3.90
CA PHE A 357 -5.78 1.54 3.66
C PHE A 357 -6.01 0.74 4.94
N MET A 358 -5.04 0.78 5.85
CA MET A 358 -5.11 0.05 7.12
C MET A 358 -5.85 0.82 8.20
N HIS A 359 -5.71 2.14 8.24
CA HIS A 359 -6.05 2.93 9.43
C HIS A 359 -7.27 3.85 9.27
N TYR A 360 -7.82 4.03 8.06
CA TYR A 360 -8.90 4.99 7.85
C TYR A 360 -10.25 4.34 7.52
N PRO A 361 -11.25 4.36 8.44
CA PRO A 361 -12.68 4.31 8.10
C PRO A 361 -13.19 5.51 7.28
N THR A 362 -12.31 6.40 6.83
CA THR A 362 -12.66 7.67 6.19
C THR A 362 -12.09 7.71 4.76
N PRO A 363 -12.87 8.16 3.76
CA PRO A 363 -12.41 8.19 2.38
C PRO A 363 -11.18 9.08 2.21
N THR A 364 -10.21 8.58 1.45
CA THR A 364 -9.00 9.31 1.13
C THR A 364 -9.12 10.00 -0.22
N ILE A 365 -8.72 11.26 -0.25
CA ILE A 365 -8.64 12.11 -1.44
C ILE A 365 -7.14 12.32 -1.71
N LYS A 366 -6.61 11.63 -2.71
CA LYS A 366 -5.19 11.55 -3.03
C LYS A 366 -4.83 12.49 -4.18
N MET A 367 -3.76 13.25 -4.00
CA MET A 367 -3.18 14.06 -5.07
C MET A 367 -2.63 13.16 -6.18
N GLU A 368 -2.83 13.54 -7.44
CA GLU A 368 -2.14 12.94 -8.58
C GLU A 368 -0.63 12.96 -8.37
N THR A 369 -0.02 11.80 -8.53
CA THR A 369 1.38 11.56 -8.21
C THR A 369 2.10 10.95 -9.40
N GLN A 370 3.33 11.40 -9.63
CA GLN A 370 4.26 10.77 -10.57
C GLN A 370 5.06 9.64 -9.90
N TYR A 371 4.88 9.44 -8.60
CA TYR A 371 5.62 8.45 -7.85
C TYR A 371 4.81 7.15 -7.79
N ALA A 372 5.51 6.05 -7.97
CA ALA A 372 5.03 4.71 -7.78
C ALA A 372 5.56 4.16 -6.46
N THR A 373 4.73 3.46 -5.72
CA THR A 373 4.96 2.78 -4.44
C THR A 373 4.43 1.36 -4.58
N PHE A 374 4.76 0.46 -3.64
CA PHE A 374 4.44 -0.96 -3.84
C PHE A 374 2.95 -1.22 -4.00
N TRP A 375 2.13 -0.39 -3.35
CA TRP A 375 0.69 -0.57 -3.32
C TRP A 375 -0.03 0.05 -4.51
N ASP A 376 0.64 0.81 -5.39
CA ASP A 376 -0.03 1.42 -6.55
C ASP A 376 -0.63 0.40 -7.52
N THR A 377 -0.11 -0.84 -7.53
CA THR A 377 -0.69 -1.94 -8.32
C THR A 377 -1.91 -2.57 -7.69
N LEU A 378 -2.32 -2.12 -6.50
CA LEU A 378 -3.51 -2.62 -5.79
C LEU A 378 -4.69 -1.64 -5.90
N PHE A 379 -4.48 -0.47 -6.53
CA PHE A 379 -5.41 0.64 -6.43
C PHE A 379 -5.71 1.31 -7.77
N ALA A 380 -6.97 1.68 -7.92
CA ALA A 380 -7.46 2.51 -9.00
C ALA A 380 -8.18 3.76 -8.43
N PRO A 381 -7.88 4.97 -8.94
CA PRO A 381 -8.66 6.18 -8.69
C PRO A 381 -10.15 5.96 -8.98
N GLY A 382 -11.02 6.50 -8.13
CA GLY A 382 -12.48 6.29 -8.19
C GLY A 382 -12.95 4.95 -7.60
N TYR A 383 -12.07 3.95 -7.50
CA TYR A 383 -12.41 2.66 -6.91
C TYR A 383 -12.00 2.56 -5.44
N THR A 384 -10.78 2.99 -5.11
CA THR A 384 -10.14 2.85 -3.78
C THR A 384 -9.77 4.17 -3.13
N HIS A 385 -9.80 5.25 -3.89
CA HIS A 385 -9.58 6.59 -3.38
C HIS A 385 -10.16 7.58 -4.38
N LEU A 386 -10.46 8.78 -3.91
CA LEU A 386 -10.76 9.90 -4.79
C LEU A 386 -9.47 10.58 -5.19
N ARG A 387 -9.43 11.21 -6.37
CA ARG A 387 -8.22 11.80 -6.92
C ARG A 387 -8.42 13.25 -7.31
N PHE A 388 -7.40 14.08 -7.12
CA PHE A 388 -7.36 15.47 -7.60
C PHE A 388 -6.02 15.81 -8.26
N PRO A 389 -5.98 16.73 -9.23
CA PRO A 389 -4.73 17.10 -9.92
C PRO A 389 -3.69 17.71 -8.98
N SER A 390 -2.41 17.54 -9.30
CA SER A 390 -1.27 18.06 -8.53
C SER A 390 -1.29 19.59 -8.33
N HIS A 391 -1.89 20.32 -9.27
CA HIS A 391 -2.09 21.77 -9.18
C HIS A 391 -3.29 22.20 -8.33
N MET A 392 -4.03 21.26 -7.72
CA MET A 392 -5.13 21.44 -6.76
C MET A 392 -6.38 22.17 -7.26
N GLY A 393 -6.53 22.39 -8.58
CA GLY A 393 -7.59 23.23 -9.14
C GLY A 393 -9.02 22.73 -8.89
N THR A 394 -9.21 21.43 -8.64
CA THR A 394 -10.53 20.83 -8.38
C THR A 394 -10.74 20.42 -6.92
N LEU A 395 -9.74 20.63 -6.06
CA LEU A 395 -9.71 20.06 -4.71
C LEU A 395 -10.87 20.56 -3.83
N VAL A 396 -11.13 21.88 -3.84
CA VAL A 396 -12.19 22.48 -3.00
C VAL A 396 -13.57 21.96 -3.41
N ALA A 397 -13.84 21.89 -4.72
CA ALA A 397 -15.12 21.38 -5.24
C ALA A 397 -15.30 19.89 -4.92
N LEU A 398 -14.24 19.07 -5.07
CA LEU A 398 -14.28 17.66 -4.70
C LEU A 398 -14.51 17.48 -3.20
N SER A 399 -13.84 18.27 -2.36
CA SER A 399 -13.98 18.23 -0.90
C SER A 399 -15.41 18.55 -0.46
N LYS A 400 -16.04 19.56 -1.06
CA LYS A 400 -17.47 19.88 -0.83
C LYS A 400 -18.37 18.69 -1.14
N LYS A 401 -18.16 18.01 -2.27
CA LYS A 401 -18.95 16.82 -2.63
C LYS A 401 -18.81 15.71 -1.60
N VAL A 402 -17.59 15.43 -1.14
CA VAL A 402 -17.32 14.42 -0.10
C VAL A 402 -18.00 14.77 1.22
N ILE A 403 -17.94 16.04 1.63
CA ILE A 403 -18.60 16.51 2.86
C ILE A 403 -20.12 16.36 2.75
N VAL A 404 -20.72 16.79 1.65
CA VAL A 404 -22.19 16.69 1.45
C VAL A 404 -22.65 15.23 1.47
N ASP A 405 -21.93 14.35 0.78
CA ASP A 405 -22.22 12.90 0.73
C ASP A 405 -22.07 12.25 2.11
N CYS A 406 -20.99 12.57 2.84
CA CYS A 406 -20.76 12.12 4.21
C CYS A 406 -21.90 12.50 5.16
N ILE A 407 -22.33 13.77 5.15
CA ILE A 407 -23.40 14.26 6.05
C ILE A 407 -24.76 13.65 5.66
N SER A 408 -25.08 13.64 4.37
CA SER A 408 -26.42 13.26 3.91
C SER A 408 -26.64 11.75 3.94
N ASN A 409 -25.62 10.97 3.61
CA ASN A 409 -25.73 9.52 3.42
C ASN A 409 -25.03 8.70 4.51
N GLY A 410 -24.15 9.30 5.32
CA GLY A 410 -23.49 8.64 6.44
C GLY A 410 -22.79 7.34 6.02
N ALA A 411 -23.26 6.21 6.59
CA ALA A 411 -22.74 4.87 6.29
C ALA A 411 -23.03 4.39 4.86
N LYS A 412 -23.99 5.01 4.16
CA LYS A 412 -24.36 4.71 2.75
C LYS A 412 -23.72 5.68 1.75
N SER A 413 -22.82 6.54 2.22
CA SER A 413 -22.13 7.49 1.35
C SER A 413 -21.21 6.75 0.38
N HIS A 414 -21.02 7.29 -0.82
CA HIS A 414 -20.07 6.74 -1.80
C HIS A 414 -18.65 6.67 -1.21
N GLY A 415 -18.29 7.64 -0.37
CA GLY A 415 -17.04 7.61 0.38
C GLY A 415 -16.90 6.37 1.28
N GLN A 416 -17.98 5.87 1.87
CA GLN A 416 -17.95 4.65 2.69
C GLN A 416 -17.87 3.37 1.84
N GLU A 417 -18.42 3.36 0.64
CA GLU A 417 -18.20 2.25 -0.32
C GLU A 417 -16.72 2.14 -0.69
N ILE A 418 -16.06 3.26 -0.94
CA ILE A 418 -14.61 3.33 -1.19
C ILE A 418 -13.84 2.76 0.01
N VAL A 419 -14.15 3.20 1.23
CA VAL A 419 -13.51 2.72 2.46
C VAL A 419 -13.68 1.21 2.64
N ALA A 420 -14.87 0.67 2.36
CA ALA A 420 -15.11 -0.77 2.46
C ALA A 420 -14.19 -1.55 1.52
N ARG A 421 -13.98 -1.07 0.29
CA ARG A 421 -13.04 -1.66 -0.68
C ARG A 421 -11.60 -1.53 -0.22
N MET A 422 -11.19 -0.35 0.26
CA MET A 422 -9.85 -0.11 0.82
C MET A 422 -9.53 -1.12 1.92
N ARG A 423 -10.45 -1.32 2.88
CA ARG A 423 -10.27 -2.24 4.00
C ARG A 423 -10.26 -3.70 3.58
N LYS A 424 -11.05 -4.07 2.57
CA LYS A 424 -11.01 -5.42 1.99
C LYS A 424 -9.63 -5.71 1.39
N ILE A 425 -9.06 -4.75 0.66
CA ILE A 425 -7.69 -4.85 0.13
C ILE A 425 -6.68 -4.87 1.28
N ALA A 426 -6.80 -3.99 2.27
CA ALA A 426 -5.86 -3.95 3.40
C ALA A 426 -5.80 -5.29 4.15
N ARG A 427 -6.95 -5.90 4.43
CA ARG A 427 -7.01 -7.22 5.09
C ARG A 427 -6.36 -8.34 4.27
N ALA A 428 -6.42 -8.23 2.94
CA ALA A 428 -5.87 -9.25 2.05
C ALA A 428 -4.36 -9.07 1.80
N TYR A 429 -3.88 -7.81 1.73
CA TYR A 429 -2.56 -7.47 1.18
C TYR A 429 -1.64 -6.69 2.13
N PHE A 430 -2.15 -6.11 3.22
CA PHE A 430 -1.39 -5.25 4.14
C PHE A 430 -1.26 -5.85 5.55
N ASP A 431 -1.64 -7.11 5.73
CA ASP A 431 -1.21 -7.86 6.91
C ASP A 431 0.24 -8.32 6.74
N HIS A 432 0.81 -8.90 7.80
CA HIS A 432 2.21 -9.35 7.78
C HIS A 432 2.51 -10.24 6.55
N VAL A 433 1.62 -11.19 6.27
CA VAL A 433 1.79 -12.18 5.20
C VAL A 433 1.65 -11.55 3.81
N GLY A 434 0.69 -10.65 3.61
CA GLY A 434 0.55 -9.90 2.36
C GLY A 434 1.78 -9.03 2.06
N ILE A 435 2.37 -8.42 3.10
CA ILE A 435 3.64 -7.69 3.00
C ILE A 435 4.79 -8.62 2.60
N ALA A 436 4.89 -9.80 3.22
CA ALA A 436 5.89 -10.81 2.84
C ALA A 436 5.71 -11.30 1.40
N GLU A 437 4.46 -11.52 0.95
CA GLU A 437 4.17 -11.88 -0.45
C GLU A 437 4.63 -10.80 -1.43
N ALA A 438 4.38 -9.53 -1.12
CA ALA A 438 4.81 -8.40 -1.93
C ALA A 438 6.34 -8.28 -1.97
N MET A 439 7.02 -8.47 -0.84
CA MET A 439 8.48 -8.49 -0.78
C MET A 439 9.07 -9.65 -1.58
N ALA A 440 8.54 -10.87 -1.41
CA ALA A 440 8.98 -12.04 -2.19
C ALA A 440 8.76 -11.84 -3.69
N TYR A 441 7.62 -11.28 -4.09
CA TYR A 441 7.36 -10.92 -5.48
C TYR A 441 8.42 -9.96 -6.02
N THR A 442 8.70 -8.87 -5.30
CA THR A 442 9.71 -7.88 -5.68
C THR A 442 11.09 -8.51 -5.83
N LEU A 443 11.53 -9.34 -4.88
CA LEU A 443 12.82 -10.05 -4.92
C LEU A 443 12.91 -11.02 -6.10
N LEU A 444 11.84 -11.80 -6.36
CA LEU A 444 11.79 -12.73 -7.49
C LEU A 444 11.78 -11.99 -8.83
N THR A 445 11.03 -10.90 -8.95
CA THR A 445 11.04 -10.06 -10.15
C THR A 445 12.42 -9.49 -10.40
N TYR A 446 13.06 -8.93 -9.37
CA TYR A 446 14.43 -8.43 -9.47
C TYR A 446 15.38 -9.54 -9.95
N ARG A 447 15.37 -10.69 -9.27
CA ARG A 447 16.23 -11.83 -9.61
C ARG A 447 16.02 -12.32 -11.04
N ASN A 448 14.77 -12.43 -11.49
CA ASN A 448 14.45 -12.90 -12.84
C ASN A 448 14.95 -11.95 -13.93
N LEU A 449 15.14 -10.68 -13.61
CA LEU A 449 15.72 -9.69 -14.52
C LEU A 449 17.26 -9.61 -14.42
N THR A 450 17.90 -10.21 -13.41
CA THR A 450 19.37 -10.21 -13.32
C THR A 450 20.00 -11.26 -14.25
N THR A 451 21.05 -10.86 -14.97
CA THR A 451 21.72 -11.73 -15.98
C THR A 451 22.92 -12.52 -15.46
N TRP A 452 23.48 -12.16 -14.30
CA TRP A 452 24.68 -12.80 -13.77
C TRP A 452 24.36 -13.90 -12.76
N ARG A 453 25.36 -14.76 -12.52
CA ARG A 453 25.33 -15.74 -11.44
C ARG A 453 25.82 -15.09 -10.16
N LEU A 454 25.15 -15.36 -9.05
CA LEU A 454 25.61 -14.91 -7.74
C LEU A 454 27.00 -15.46 -7.45
N ASP A 455 27.92 -14.59 -7.05
CA ASP A 455 29.15 -15.00 -6.38
C ASP A 455 28.81 -15.42 -4.93
N PRO A 456 28.98 -16.70 -4.56
CA PRO A 456 28.64 -17.18 -3.23
C PRO A 456 29.61 -16.69 -2.15
N SER A 457 30.73 -16.03 -2.49
CA SER A 457 31.65 -15.46 -1.51
C SER A 457 30.93 -14.49 -0.55
N LEU A 458 31.16 -14.68 0.74
CA LEU A 458 30.67 -13.82 1.82
C LEU A 458 31.78 -12.89 2.35
N GLU A 459 32.92 -12.82 1.66
CA GLU A 459 33.98 -11.88 2.02
C GLU A 459 33.47 -10.43 1.93
N GLY A 460 33.66 -9.67 3.00
CA GLY A 460 33.13 -8.30 3.11
C GLY A 460 31.64 -8.23 3.50
N PHE A 461 31.00 -9.37 3.80
CA PHE A 461 29.61 -9.41 4.25
C PHE A 461 29.49 -9.87 5.70
N THR A 462 28.47 -9.36 6.37
CA THR A 462 28.04 -9.82 7.70
C THR A 462 26.63 -10.36 7.60
N GLU A 463 26.37 -11.46 8.28
CA GLU A 463 25.02 -11.99 8.37
C GLU A 463 24.14 -11.02 9.16
N VAL A 464 22.98 -10.69 8.59
CA VAL A 464 21.96 -9.92 9.27
C VAL A 464 21.32 -10.82 10.33
N LYS A 465 21.63 -10.55 11.59
CA LYS A 465 20.97 -11.18 12.73
C LYS A 465 19.82 -10.30 13.18
N VAL A 466 18.65 -10.88 13.41
CA VAL A 466 17.52 -10.19 14.03
C VAL A 466 17.31 -10.81 15.42
N PRO A 467 18.24 -10.57 16.37
CA PRO A 467 18.20 -11.22 17.68
C PRO A 467 16.92 -10.90 18.45
N ASN A 468 16.28 -9.76 18.11
CA ASN A 468 15.04 -9.30 18.69
C ASN A 468 13.95 -9.19 17.61
N CYS A 469 13.80 -10.18 16.71
CA CYS A 469 12.53 -10.20 15.98
C CYS A 469 11.42 -10.27 17.03
N CYS A 470 10.37 -9.46 16.98
CA CYS A 470 9.98 -8.52 15.93
C CYS A 470 9.65 -7.21 16.65
N GLU A 471 10.65 -6.32 16.75
CA GLU A 471 10.56 -5.07 17.52
C GLU A 471 9.44 -4.17 16.98
N HIS A 472 9.20 -4.28 15.68
CA HIS A 472 8.31 -3.42 14.93
C HIS A 472 6.89 -4.01 14.77
N VAL A 473 6.72 -5.33 14.80
CA VAL A 473 5.42 -5.97 14.60
C VAL A 473 5.10 -7.07 15.62
N ARG A 474 3.80 -7.36 15.77
CA ARG A 474 3.30 -8.42 16.66
C ARG A 474 2.93 -9.65 15.84
N LEU A 475 3.94 -10.47 15.52
CA LEU A 475 3.74 -11.79 14.89
C LEU A 475 3.29 -12.84 15.93
N PRO A 476 2.66 -13.94 15.51
CA PRO A 476 2.44 -15.09 16.37
C PRO A 476 3.76 -15.59 16.98
N GLN A 477 3.79 -15.94 18.26
CA GLN A 477 5.03 -16.32 18.97
C GLN A 477 5.78 -17.46 18.27
N ALA A 478 5.06 -18.46 17.75
CA ALA A 478 5.66 -19.58 17.02
C ALA A 478 6.47 -19.14 15.78
N VAL A 479 6.05 -18.05 15.12
CA VAL A 479 6.79 -17.47 13.98
C VAL A 479 8.06 -16.79 14.49
N VAL A 480 7.96 -16.03 15.58
CA VAL A 480 9.11 -15.36 16.21
C VAL A 480 10.16 -16.39 16.63
N ASP A 481 9.73 -17.47 17.27
CA ASP A 481 10.61 -18.56 17.71
C ASP A 481 11.30 -19.21 16.50
N ALA A 482 10.56 -19.49 15.41
CA ALA A 482 11.12 -20.06 14.20
C ALA A 482 12.16 -19.15 13.52
N MET A 483 11.90 -17.84 13.46
CA MET A 483 12.79 -16.85 12.86
C MET A 483 14.06 -16.58 13.67
N THR A 484 14.02 -16.80 14.98
CA THR A 484 15.16 -16.56 15.88
C THR A 484 16.07 -17.78 16.03
N MET A 485 15.57 -18.99 15.71
CA MET A 485 16.35 -20.24 15.69
C MET A 485 17.14 -20.44 14.40
N SER A 486 16.78 -19.75 13.30
CA SER A 486 17.43 -19.81 11.98
C SER A 486 18.50 -18.74 11.78
#